data_AF-A0A7J2YMI4-F1
#
_entry.id   AF-A0A7J2YMI4-F1
#
_cell.length_a   1.000
_cell.length_b   1.000
_cell.length_c   1.000
_cell.angle_alpha   90.00
_cell.angle_beta   90.00
_cell.angle_gamma   90.00
#
_symmetry.space_group_name_H-M   'P 1'
#
loop_
_entity.id
_entity.type
_entity.pdbx_description
1 polymer ?
#
loop_
_entity_poly.entity_id
_entity_poly.type
_entity_poly.pdbx_seq_one_letter_code
_entity_poly.pdbx_strand_id
1 'polypeptide(L)'
;MIRQDEWYAPVVNSAQDKIYKGILGLESFIEAIIKTSPEKLSKTTEEVMSKNIVTCSPEDEIDNIWRLMQTKSFAGLPVVRKDKLVGIVTQKDLLESGALLPTFESKKGRFRASTKVSSIMETQVIAVEPQIKIIRVAKIMVSKDIGRVPVVDEEGKLIGIVDREDVARLLVK
;
A
#
# COMPACT_ATOMS: atom_id res chain seq x y z
N MET A 1 11.31 17.78 -9.31
CA MET A 1 11.93 16.59 -8.70
C MET A 1 10.96 16.11 -7.66
N ILE A 2 10.25 15.02 -7.93
CA ILE A 2 9.27 14.43 -7.02
C ILE A 2 10.02 14.05 -5.73
N ARG A 3 9.62 14.59 -4.58
CA ARG A 3 10.23 14.22 -3.29
C ARG A 3 9.79 12.80 -2.91
N GLN A 4 10.57 12.09 -2.08
CA GLN A 4 10.25 10.71 -1.66
C GLN A 4 8.85 10.56 -1.04
N ASP A 5 8.27 11.65 -0.51
CA ASP A 5 6.93 11.66 0.09
C ASP A 5 5.83 12.24 -0.85
N GLU A 6 6.18 12.58 -2.09
CA GLU A 6 5.21 13.01 -3.12
C GLU A 6 4.95 11.85 -4.06
N TRP A 7 3.86 11.11 -3.87
CA TRP A 7 3.56 9.96 -4.75
C TRP A 7 3.00 10.38 -6.12
N TYR A 8 2.61 11.65 -6.24
CA TYR A 8 1.97 12.20 -7.42
C TYR A 8 2.41 13.65 -7.65
N ALA A 9 2.63 14.01 -8.91
CA ALA A 9 2.92 15.37 -9.34
C ALA A 9 1.90 15.83 -10.39
N PRO A 10 1.27 17.00 -10.23
CA PRO A 10 0.45 17.57 -11.28
C PRO A 10 1.33 17.97 -12.47
N VAL A 11 0.92 17.59 -13.66
CA VAL A 11 1.55 17.95 -14.92
C VAL A 11 0.80 19.14 -15.51
N VAL A 12 1.55 20.18 -15.86
CA VAL A 12 1.04 21.39 -16.50
C VAL A 12 1.68 21.60 -17.87
N ASN A 13 1.10 22.47 -18.70
CA ASN A 13 1.55 22.69 -20.07
C ASN A 13 2.99 23.23 -20.15
N SER A 14 3.33 24.24 -19.33
CA SER A 14 4.71 24.72 -19.16
C SER A 14 4.90 25.46 -17.83
N ALA A 15 6.12 25.90 -17.53
CA ALA A 15 6.41 26.67 -16.32
C ALA A 15 5.70 28.05 -16.33
N GLN A 16 5.54 28.65 -17.51
CA GLN A 16 4.85 29.92 -17.72
C GLN A 16 3.33 29.73 -17.86
N ASP A 17 2.92 28.62 -18.47
CA ASP A 17 1.52 28.27 -18.72
C ASP A 17 1.08 27.08 -17.85
N LYS A 18 0.52 27.39 -16.67
CA LYS A 18 0.16 26.43 -15.63
C LYS A 18 -1.17 25.70 -15.87
N ILE A 19 -1.64 25.62 -17.13
CA ILE A 19 -2.83 24.82 -17.47
C ILE A 19 -2.57 23.36 -17.13
N TYR A 20 -3.42 22.81 -16.26
CA TYR A 20 -3.39 21.41 -15.84
C TYR A 20 -3.62 20.45 -17.02
N LYS A 21 -2.78 19.42 -17.11
CA LYS A 21 -2.86 18.37 -18.14
C LYS A 21 -3.12 16.99 -17.57
N GLY A 22 -2.77 16.75 -16.31
CA GLY A 22 -2.95 15.45 -15.68
C GLY A 22 -2.12 15.31 -14.41
N ILE A 23 -2.07 14.10 -13.90
CA ILE A 23 -1.26 13.72 -12.74
C ILE A 23 -0.31 12.62 -13.15
N LEU A 24 0.92 12.70 -12.66
CA LEU A 24 1.95 11.69 -12.87
C LEU A 24 2.30 11.06 -11.52
N GLY A 25 2.08 9.75 -11.39
CA GLY A 25 2.42 9.00 -10.19
C GLY A 25 3.39 7.84 -10.45
N LEU A 26 3.74 7.12 -9.38
CA LEU A 26 4.66 5.98 -9.46
C LEU A 26 4.17 4.87 -10.38
N GLU A 27 2.86 4.66 -10.47
CA GLU A 27 2.25 3.70 -11.39
C GLU A 27 2.55 4.01 -12.86
N SER A 28 2.61 5.28 -13.23
CA SER A 28 2.94 5.71 -14.59
C SER A 28 4.38 5.36 -14.95
N PHE A 29 5.30 5.53 -14.00
CA PHE A 29 6.68 5.10 -14.16
C PHE A 29 6.73 3.58 -14.32
N ILE A 30 6.17 2.83 -13.38
CA ILE A 30 6.16 1.36 -13.39
C ILE A 30 5.61 0.83 -14.71
N GLU A 31 4.50 1.36 -15.21
CA GLU A 31 3.93 0.98 -16.50
C GLU A 31 4.90 1.24 -17.66
N ALA A 32 5.57 2.39 -17.67
CA ALA A 32 6.55 2.72 -18.70
C ALA A 32 7.70 1.70 -18.75
N ILE A 33 8.26 1.29 -17.60
CA ILE A 33 9.40 0.35 -17.57
C ILE A 33 9.01 -1.06 -17.96
N ILE A 34 7.81 -1.50 -17.59
CA ILE A 34 7.29 -2.79 -18.05
C ILE A 34 7.32 -2.85 -19.60
N LYS A 35 7.12 -1.71 -20.27
CA LYS A 35 7.13 -1.59 -21.74
C LYS A 35 8.52 -1.31 -22.32
N THR A 36 9.35 -0.49 -21.68
CA THR A 36 10.60 0.02 -22.26
C THR A 36 11.86 -0.71 -21.81
N SER A 37 11.92 -1.19 -20.56
CA SER A 37 13.12 -1.76 -19.95
C SER A 37 12.80 -2.87 -18.93
N PRO A 38 12.09 -3.95 -19.34
CA PRO A 38 11.65 -5.02 -18.44
C PRO A 38 12.82 -5.77 -17.77
N GLU A 39 14.01 -5.74 -18.36
CA GLU A 39 15.23 -6.36 -17.82
C GLU A 39 15.64 -5.79 -16.46
N LYS A 40 15.31 -4.51 -16.17
CA LYS A 40 15.58 -3.87 -14.87
C LYS A 40 14.73 -4.46 -13.73
N LEU A 41 13.62 -5.15 -14.06
CA LEU A 41 12.69 -5.76 -13.11
C LEU A 41 12.91 -7.29 -12.99
N SER A 42 14.12 -7.75 -13.29
CA SER A 42 14.50 -9.17 -13.29
C SER A 42 14.77 -9.77 -11.90
N LYS A 43 15.00 -8.92 -10.89
CA LYS A 43 15.24 -9.33 -9.50
C LYS A 43 14.06 -10.10 -8.92
N THR A 44 14.35 -10.94 -7.95
CA THR A 44 13.33 -11.64 -7.16
C THR A 44 12.66 -10.68 -6.16
N THR A 45 11.50 -11.10 -5.66
CA THR A 45 10.72 -10.34 -4.68
C THR A 45 11.47 -10.26 -3.35
N GLU A 46 12.12 -11.36 -2.93
CA GLU A 46 12.92 -11.40 -1.70
C GLU A 46 14.06 -10.37 -1.67
N GLU A 47 14.70 -10.12 -2.81
CA GLU A 47 15.81 -9.16 -2.92
C GLU A 47 15.37 -7.69 -2.79
N VAL A 48 14.09 -7.40 -3.00
CA VAL A 48 13.55 -6.04 -3.11
C VAL A 48 12.58 -5.70 -1.99
N MET A 49 11.89 -6.70 -1.43
CA MET A 49 10.88 -6.51 -0.40
C MET A 49 11.43 -5.88 0.87
N SER A 50 10.58 -5.10 1.53
CA SER A 50 10.82 -4.61 2.88
C SER A 50 10.52 -5.70 3.92
N LYS A 51 11.50 -6.00 4.78
CA LYS A 51 11.40 -7.01 5.86
C LYS A 51 10.89 -6.43 7.19
N ASN A 52 10.97 -5.11 7.38
CA ASN A 52 10.45 -4.43 8.57
C ASN A 52 8.96 -4.14 8.40
N ILE A 53 8.14 -5.17 8.56
CA ILE A 53 6.71 -5.11 8.27
C ILE A 53 5.97 -4.64 9.51
N VAL A 54 5.22 -3.55 9.36
CA VAL A 54 4.22 -3.17 10.35
C VAL A 54 2.92 -3.86 9.99
N THR A 55 2.36 -4.60 10.94
CA THR A 55 1.14 -5.39 10.75
C THR A 55 0.11 -5.04 11.82
N CYS A 56 -1.12 -5.51 11.63
CA CYS A 56 -2.17 -5.42 12.63
C CYS A 56 -2.90 -6.76 12.79
N SER A 57 -3.63 -6.90 13.89
CA SER A 57 -4.48 -8.07 14.18
C SER A 57 -5.93 -7.80 13.75
N PRO A 58 -6.71 -8.83 13.38
CA PRO A 58 -8.14 -8.69 13.12
C PRO A 58 -8.95 -8.17 14.33
N GLU A 59 -8.40 -8.30 15.54
CA GLU A 59 -9.01 -7.84 16.78
C GLU A 59 -8.63 -6.40 17.15
N ASP A 60 -7.67 -5.80 16.43
CA ASP A 60 -7.24 -4.43 16.69
C ASP A 60 -8.36 -3.44 16.42
N GLU A 61 -8.32 -2.35 17.17
CA GLU A 61 -9.26 -1.25 17.07
C GLU A 61 -8.89 -0.29 15.93
N ILE A 62 -9.86 0.05 15.09
CA ILE A 62 -9.70 0.93 13.92
C ILE A 62 -9.06 2.28 14.29
N ASP A 63 -9.43 2.88 15.41
CA ASP A 63 -8.88 4.18 15.83
C ASP A 63 -7.37 4.12 16.11
N ASN A 64 -6.90 3.01 16.68
CA ASN A 64 -5.48 2.79 16.93
C ASN A 64 -4.73 2.58 15.61
N ILE A 65 -5.33 1.81 14.69
CA ILE A 65 -4.78 1.60 13.35
C ILE A 65 -4.71 2.90 12.56
N TRP A 66 -5.73 3.73 12.62
CA TRP A 66 -5.74 5.04 11.97
C TRP A 66 -4.64 5.96 12.50
N ARG A 67 -4.47 6.05 13.83
CA ARG A 67 -3.37 6.81 14.44
C ARG A 67 -2.00 6.26 14.04
N LEU A 68 -1.85 4.94 14.00
CA LEU A 68 -0.62 4.29 13.56
C LEU A 68 -0.30 4.64 12.10
N MET A 69 -1.29 4.56 11.21
CA MET A 69 -1.17 4.91 9.79
C MET A 69 -0.76 6.37 9.59
N GLN A 70 -1.34 7.31 10.35
CA GLN A 70 -0.93 8.72 10.30
C GLN A 70 0.48 8.94 10.81
N THR A 71 0.82 8.35 11.96
CA THR A 71 2.13 8.57 12.63
C THR A 71 3.28 8.00 11.80
N LYS A 72 3.04 6.90 11.09
CA LYS A 72 4.05 6.19 10.30
C LYS A 72 3.92 6.40 8.79
N SER A 73 3.01 7.27 8.35
CA SER A 73 2.72 7.55 6.93
C SER A 73 2.41 6.29 6.10
N PHE A 74 1.71 5.31 6.68
CA PHE A 74 1.31 4.11 5.96
C PHE A 74 -0.09 4.25 5.37
N ALA A 75 -0.22 4.02 4.07
CA ALA A 75 -1.50 3.98 3.35
C ALA A 75 -2.31 2.68 3.60
N GLY A 76 -1.67 1.62 4.10
CA GLY A 76 -2.30 0.34 4.41
C GLY A 76 -1.37 -0.64 5.10
N LEU A 77 -1.93 -1.58 5.84
CA LEU A 77 -1.24 -2.55 6.67
C LEU A 77 -1.76 -3.97 6.38
N PRO A 78 -0.87 -4.97 6.27
CA PRO A 78 -1.28 -6.37 6.31
C PRO A 78 -1.92 -6.72 7.65
N VAL A 79 -2.99 -7.50 7.61
CA VAL A 79 -3.65 -8.06 8.78
C VAL A 79 -3.17 -9.50 8.97
N VAL A 80 -2.63 -9.81 10.14
CA VAL A 80 -2.04 -11.11 10.47
C VAL A 80 -2.72 -11.75 11.68
N ARG A 81 -2.89 -13.07 11.64
CA ARG A 81 -3.35 -13.86 12.79
C ARG A 81 -2.44 -15.08 12.92
N LYS A 82 -1.78 -15.21 14.07
CA LYS A 82 -0.75 -16.25 14.30
C LYS A 82 0.29 -16.27 13.18
N ASP A 83 0.86 -15.11 12.86
CA ASP A 83 1.83 -14.83 11.79
C ASP A 83 1.37 -15.10 10.35
N LYS A 84 0.17 -15.65 10.14
CA LYS A 84 -0.41 -15.86 8.82
C LYS A 84 -1.13 -14.62 8.33
N LEU A 85 -0.93 -14.28 7.07
CA LEU A 85 -1.66 -13.21 6.41
C LEU A 85 -3.13 -13.62 6.26
N VAL A 86 -4.04 -12.82 6.80
CA VAL A 86 -5.49 -13.08 6.76
C VAL A 86 -6.30 -11.95 6.15
N GLY A 87 -5.68 -10.81 5.89
CA GLY A 87 -6.33 -9.67 5.27
C GLY A 87 -5.37 -8.51 5.00
N ILE A 88 -5.91 -7.45 4.42
CA ILE A 88 -5.25 -6.15 4.32
C ILE A 88 -6.25 -5.06 4.69
N VAL A 89 -5.78 -4.00 5.34
CA VAL A 89 -6.61 -2.83 5.66
C VAL A 89 -5.87 -1.58 5.22
N THR A 90 -6.57 -0.71 4.50
CA THR A 90 -6.03 0.53 3.93
C THR A 90 -6.74 1.74 4.51
N GLN A 91 -6.12 2.91 4.38
CA GLN A 91 -6.77 4.18 4.74
C GLN A 91 -8.09 4.38 3.99
N LYS A 92 -8.18 3.89 2.75
CA LYS A 92 -9.41 3.92 1.96
C LYS A 92 -10.51 3.12 2.65
N ASP A 93 -10.23 1.90 3.07
CA ASP A 93 -11.20 1.02 3.75
C ASP A 93 -11.68 1.66 5.07
N LEU A 94 -10.75 2.27 5.83
CA LEU A 94 -11.10 2.99 7.07
C LEU A 94 -12.02 4.18 6.79
N LEU A 95 -11.75 4.96 5.74
CA LEU A 95 -12.57 6.11 5.35
C LEU A 95 -13.96 5.67 4.83
N GLU A 96 -14.01 4.65 3.98
CA GLU A 96 -15.26 4.13 3.41
C GLU A 96 -16.14 3.44 4.45
N SER A 97 -15.55 2.87 5.52
CA SER A 97 -16.31 2.25 6.60
C SER A 97 -17.23 3.20 7.36
N GLY A 98 -16.96 4.52 7.31
CA GLY A 98 -17.62 5.51 8.17
C GLY A 98 -17.33 5.34 9.67
N ALA A 99 -16.52 4.35 10.06
CA ALA A 99 -16.22 4.04 11.46
C ALA A 99 -15.26 5.07 12.10
N LEU A 100 -14.59 5.91 11.30
CA LEU A 100 -13.74 7.02 11.76
C LEU A 100 -14.52 8.30 12.11
N LEU A 101 -15.79 8.40 11.70
CA LEU A 101 -16.66 9.56 11.94
C LEU A 101 -17.00 9.85 13.43
N PRO A 102 -17.03 8.88 14.38
CA PRO A 102 -17.28 9.16 15.79
C PRO A 102 -16.28 10.15 16.42
N THR A 103 -15.05 10.22 15.90
CA THR A 103 -13.98 11.10 16.39
C THR A 103 -14.19 12.57 16.00
N PHE A 104 -14.99 12.85 14.96
CA PHE A 104 -15.26 14.22 14.51
C PHE A 104 -16.49 14.87 15.19
N GLU A 105 -17.47 14.09 15.64
CA GLU A 105 -18.78 14.65 16.07
C GLU A 105 -19.04 14.65 17.59
N SER A 106 -18.24 13.98 18.43
CA SER A 106 -18.62 13.78 19.84
C SER A 106 -17.75 14.50 20.86
N LYS A 107 -18.05 15.79 21.09
CA LYS A 107 -17.89 16.41 22.43
C LYS A 107 -18.93 15.89 23.45
N LYS A 108 -19.86 15.03 23.05
CA LYS A 108 -20.90 14.44 23.92
C LYS A 108 -21.09 12.93 23.67
N GLY A 109 -20.24 12.12 24.31
CA GLY A 109 -20.69 11.01 25.14
C GLY A 109 -21.49 9.85 24.54
N ARG A 110 -21.32 9.49 23.25
CA ARG A 110 -21.71 8.15 22.78
C ARG A 110 -20.45 7.33 22.49
N PHE A 111 -19.97 6.60 23.49
CA PHE A 111 -18.98 5.54 23.30
C PHE A 111 -19.65 4.44 22.46
N ARG A 112 -19.59 4.55 21.13
CA ARG A 112 -19.78 3.38 20.27
C ARG A 112 -18.61 2.43 20.55
N ALA A 113 -18.91 1.14 20.65
CA ALA A 113 -17.86 0.13 20.75
C ALA A 113 -16.86 0.34 19.60
N SER A 114 -15.57 0.31 19.93
CA SER A 114 -14.51 0.47 18.94
C SER A 114 -14.67 -0.61 17.87
N THR A 115 -14.73 -0.18 16.61
CA THR A 115 -14.93 -1.09 15.49
C THR A 115 -13.61 -1.81 15.22
N LYS A 116 -13.68 -3.14 15.06
CA LYS A 116 -12.49 -3.98 14.87
C LYS A 116 -12.06 -4.02 13.41
N VAL A 117 -10.77 -4.17 13.16
CA VAL A 117 -10.19 -4.35 11.82
C VAL A 117 -10.88 -5.47 11.03
N SER A 118 -11.19 -6.59 11.69
CA SER A 118 -11.89 -7.74 11.07
C SER A 118 -13.22 -7.39 10.39
N SER A 119 -13.88 -6.31 10.78
CA SER A 119 -15.18 -5.92 10.21
C SER A 119 -15.07 -5.15 8.89
N ILE A 120 -13.88 -4.67 8.54
CA ILE A 120 -13.66 -3.80 7.36
C ILE A 120 -12.50 -4.26 6.48
N MET A 121 -11.64 -5.16 6.97
CA MET A 121 -10.47 -5.60 6.22
C MET A 121 -10.87 -6.36 4.95
N GLU A 122 -10.09 -6.21 3.90
CA GLU A 122 -10.20 -7.02 2.71
C GLU A 122 -9.54 -8.39 2.96
N THR A 123 -10.31 -9.46 2.79
CA THR A 123 -9.85 -10.83 3.05
C THR A 123 -9.21 -11.47 1.82
N GLN A 124 -9.59 -11.04 0.63
CA GLN A 124 -9.05 -11.55 -0.64
C GLN A 124 -7.76 -10.80 -1.00
N VAL A 125 -6.69 -11.11 -0.27
CA VAL A 125 -5.39 -10.45 -0.46
C VAL A 125 -4.63 -11.09 -1.62
N ILE A 126 -4.18 -10.26 -2.56
CA ILE A 126 -3.22 -10.68 -3.57
C ILE A 126 -1.82 -10.67 -2.95
N ALA A 127 -1.32 -11.85 -2.59
CA ALA A 127 0.04 -12.06 -2.08
C ALA A 127 0.89 -12.83 -3.09
N VAL A 128 2.21 -12.75 -2.95
CA VAL A 128 3.18 -13.45 -3.80
C VAL A 128 4.22 -14.19 -2.97
N GLU A 129 4.88 -15.16 -3.60
CA GLU A 129 6.01 -15.90 -3.03
C GLU A 129 7.35 -15.15 -3.23
N PRO A 130 8.36 -15.36 -2.37
CA PRO A 130 9.63 -14.61 -2.41
C PRO A 130 10.43 -14.78 -3.71
N GLN A 131 10.33 -15.94 -4.37
CA GLN A 131 11.02 -16.24 -5.62
C GLN A 131 10.43 -15.56 -6.87
N ILE A 132 9.24 -14.98 -6.76
CA ILE A 132 8.57 -14.35 -7.90
C ILE A 132 9.36 -13.12 -8.35
N LYS A 133 9.55 -12.96 -9.66
CA LYS A 133 10.23 -11.79 -10.22
C LYS A 133 9.42 -10.51 -10.04
N ILE A 134 10.10 -9.39 -9.79
CA ILE A 134 9.46 -8.07 -9.60
C ILE A 134 8.65 -7.63 -10.82
N ILE A 135 9.05 -7.99 -12.04
CA ILE A 135 8.24 -7.73 -13.24
C ILE A 135 6.79 -8.26 -13.12
N ARG A 136 6.57 -9.38 -12.43
CA ARG A 136 5.24 -9.94 -12.21
C ARG A 136 4.47 -9.14 -11.16
N VAL A 137 5.13 -8.77 -10.06
CA VAL A 137 4.57 -7.91 -9.01
C VAL A 137 4.16 -6.55 -9.58
N ALA A 138 5.04 -5.92 -10.36
CA ALA A 138 4.79 -4.65 -11.05
C ALA A 138 3.56 -4.72 -11.97
N LYS A 139 3.41 -5.80 -12.74
CA LYS A 139 2.21 -6.03 -13.58
C LYS A 139 0.94 -6.18 -12.75
N ILE A 140 1.01 -6.86 -11.61
CA ILE A 140 -0.13 -6.97 -10.69
C ILE A 140 -0.49 -5.58 -10.15
N MET A 141 0.49 -4.80 -9.68
CA MET A 141 0.27 -3.44 -9.16
C MET A 141 -0.45 -2.54 -10.15
N VAL A 142 -0.03 -2.53 -11.42
CA VAL A 142 -0.65 -1.72 -12.47
C VAL A 142 -2.02 -2.26 -12.86
N SER A 143 -2.17 -3.57 -13.10
CA SER A 143 -3.43 -4.14 -13.61
C SER A 143 -4.55 -4.19 -12.58
N LYS A 144 -4.22 -4.24 -11.29
CA LYS A 144 -5.18 -4.28 -10.18
C LYS A 144 -5.30 -2.94 -9.45
N ASP A 145 -4.56 -1.93 -9.90
CA ASP A 145 -4.42 -0.64 -9.24
C ASP A 145 -4.16 -0.76 -7.73
N ILE A 146 -3.19 -1.60 -7.38
CA ILE A 146 -2.76 -1.78 -5.99
C ILE A 146 -1.38 -1.18 -5.76
N GLY A 147 -1.20 -0.54 -4.61
CA GLY A 147 0.07 0.06 -4.21
C GLY A 147 1.05 -0.93 -3.59
N ARG A 148 0.54 -1.93 -2.88
CA ARG A 148 1.33 -2.82 -2.02
C ARG A 148 0.95 -4.27 -2.25
N VAL A 149 1.96 -5.13 -2.23
CA VAL A 149 1.79 -6.58 -2.39
C VAL A 149 2.51 -7.29 -1.24
N PRO A 150 1.76 -7.96 -0.35
CA PRO A 150 2.35 -8.80 0.69
C PRO A 150 3.11 -9.99 0.11
N VAL A 151 4.18 -10.39 0.78
CA VAL A 151 5.01 -11.55 0.43
C VAL A 151 4.87 -12.59 1.50
N VAL A 152 4.47 -13.81 1.11
CA VAL A 152 4.23 -14.92 2.03
C VAL A 152 5.13 -16.11 1.70
N ASP A 153 5.48 -16.90 2.72
CA ASP A 153 6.14 -18.19 2.52
C ASP A 153 5.14 -19.30 2.15
N GLU A 154 5.64 -20.51 1.96
CA GLU A 154 4.84 -21.69 1.60
C GLU A 154 3.79 -22.07 2.66
N GLU A 155 3.99 -21.66 3.92
CA GLU A 155 3.04 -21.91 5.02
C GLU A 155 1.98 -20.81 5.15
N GLY A 156 2.08 -19.75 4.34
CA GLY A 156 1.22 -18.57 4.36
C GLY A 156 1.62 -17.52 5.40
N LYS A 157 2.83 -17.64 5.97
CA LYS A 157 3.37 -16.64 6.90
C LYS A 157 3.78 -15.40 6.15
N LEU A 158 3.46 -14.23 6.69
CA LEU A 158 3.91 -12.97 6.12
C LEU A 158 5.40 -12.75 6.38
N ILE A 159 6.20 -12.65 5.32
CA ILE A 159 7.68 -12.51 5.39
C ILE A 159 8.20 -11.20 4.79
N GLY A 160 7.38 -10.48 4.02
CA GLY A 160 7.73 -9.18 3.47
C GLY A 160 6.56 -8.41 2.87
N ILE A 161 6.83 -7.21 2.40
CA ILE A 161 5.92 -6.40 1.59
C ILE A 161 6.70 -5.67 0.50
N VAL A 162 6.11 -5.54 -0.68
CA VAL A 162 6.65 -4.72 -1.78
C VAL A 162 5.68 -3.57 -2.03
N ASP A 163 6.18 -2.33 -1.96
CA ASP A 163 5.44 -1.11 -2.34
C ASP A 163 5.86 -0.63 -3.74
N ARG A 164 5.04 0.23 -4.37
CA ARG A 164 5.37 0.94 -5.62
C ARG A 164 6.71 1.65 -5.52
N GLU A 165 7.06 2.18 -4.36
CA GLU A 165 8.37 2.78 -4.11
C GLU A 165 9.53 1.81 -4.22
N ASP A 166 9.38 0.56 -3.75
CA ASP A 166 10.44 -0.45 -3.85
C ASP A 166 10.71 -0.78 -5.32
N VAL A 167 9.64 -0.89 -6.12
CA VAL A 167 9.74 -1.09 -7.57
C VAL A 167 10.35 0.14 -8.24
N ALA A 168 9.93 1.35 -7.87
CA ALA A 168 10.44 2.59 -8.43
C ALA A 168 11.90 2.87 -8.06
N ARG A 169 12.36 2.42 -6.88
CA ARG A 169 13.77 2.51 -6.47
C ARG A 169 14.72 1.74 -7.39
N LEU A 170 14.23 0.70 -8.07
CA LEU A 170 15.03 -0.04 -9.06
C LEU A 170 15.38 0.79 -10.31
N LEU A 171 14.75 1.95 -10.47
CA LEU A 171 14.88 2.83 -11.63
C LEU A 171 15.94 3.89 -11.46
N VAL A 172 16.15 4.30 -10.20
CA VAL A 172 17.06 5.36 -9.81
C VAL A 172 18.35 4.70 -9.34
N LYS A 173 19.17 4.28 -10.31
CA LYS A 173 20.57 3.90 -10.10
C LYS A 173 21.46 4.74 -11.00
#